data_AF-A0A9P1G191-F1
#
_entry.id   AF-A0A9P1G191-F1
#
_cell.length_a   1.000
_cell.length_b   1.000
_cell.length_c   1.000
_cell.angle_alpha   90.00
_cell.angle_beta   90.00
_cell.angle_gamma   90.00
#
_symmetry.space_group_name_H-M   'P 1'
#
loop_
_entity.id
_entity.type
_entity.pdbx_description
1 polymer ?
#
loop_
_entity_poly.entity_id
_entity_poly.type
_entity_poly.pdbx_seq_one_letter_code
_entity_poly.pdbx_strand_id
1 'polypeptide(L)'
;MLRLTVIIWILAVLSARSFRADSQEHGTALSHSVSHEIETIAANETGDIDKAIKNANVAYRQILLRAKQIITLYAMTNNGECPSSVPLGLETGYSYGLGCKFPDACHCPKSPFSVCYTRGLFSQPNILTSNVIETFGYCRTGLWVFICGGLVVVAVIGLVIYFVKKR
;
A
#
# COMPACT_ATOMS: atom_id res chain seq x y z
N MET A 1 13.14 -3.87 37.89
CA MET A 1 13.47 -3.91 36.44
C MET A 1 12.66 -4.95 35.64
N LEU A 2 12.10 -6.01 36.24
CA LEU A 2 11.30 -7.04 35.52
C LEU A 2 9.93 -6.59 34.97
N ARG A 3 9.37 -5.46 35.44
CA ARG A 3 8.01 -5.05 35.09
C ARG A 3 7.89 -4.33 33.74
N LEU A 4 8.98 -3.76 33.21
CA LEU A 4 8.93 -2.98 31.96
C LEU A 4 9.01 -3.87 30.71
N THR A 5 9.80 -4.94 30.78
CA THR A 5 9.99 -5.88 29.66
C THR A 5 8.72 -6.68 29.34
N VAL A 6 7.92 -7.00 30.36
CA VAL A 6 6.63 -7.68 30.21
C VAL A 6 5.60 -6.79 29.52
N ILE A 7 5.58 -5.48 29.82
CA ILE A 7 4.66 -4.52 29.19
C ILE A 7 5.00 -4.35 27.69
N ILE A 8 6.29 -4.30 27.34
CA ILE A 8 6.73 -4.18 25.94
C ILE A 8 6.37 -5.45 25.14
N TRP A 9 6.50 -6.64 25.74
CA TRP A 9 6.09 -7.90 25.12
C TRP A 9 4.58 -7.99 24.90
N ILE A 10 3.78 -7.54 25.87
CA ILE A 10 2.32 -7.55 25.77
C ILE A 10 1.84 -6.61 24.64
N LEU A 11 2.44 -5.42 24.51
CA LEU A 11 2.11 -4.48 23.42
C LEU A 11 2.51 -5.01 22.04
N ALA A 12 3.65 -5.71 21.93
CA ALA A 12 4.06 -6.34 20.67
C ALA A 12 3.10 -7.47 20.25
N VAL A 13 2.66 -8.32 21.20
CA VAL A 13 1.72 -9.42 20.93
C VAL A 13 0.30 -8.93 20.61
N LEU A 14 -0.15 -7.84 21.24
CA LEU A 14 -1.45 -7.23 20.95
C LEU A 14 -1.51 -6.62 19.54
N SER A 15 -0.41 -6.03 19.05
CA SER A 15 -0.36 -5.49 17.69
C SER A 15 -0.39 -6.57 16.59
N ALA A 16 0.01 -7.80 16.90
CA ALA A 16 0.02 -8.92 15.96
C ALA A 16 -1.34 -9.66 15.88
N ARG A 17 -2.20 -9.55 16.91
CA ARG A 17 -3.49 -10.25 16.97
C ARG A 17 -4.65 -9.51 16.30
N SER A 18 -4.63 -8.18 16.23
CA SER A 18 -5.72 -7.43 15.58
C SER A 18 -5.76 -7.61 14.05
N PHE A 19 -4.70 -8.16 13.44
CA PHE A 19 -4.60 -8.31 11.99
C PHE A 19 -5.13 -9.65 11.45
N ARG A 20 -5.47 -10.60 12.33
CA ARG A 20 -5.80 -11.99 11.92
C ARG A 20 -7.30 -12.33 11.97
N ALA A 21 -8.16 -11.42 12.44
CA ALA A 21 -9.57 -11.75 12.72
C ALA A 21 -10.55 -11.57 11.55
N ASP A 22 -10.18 -10.90 10.45
CA ASP A 22 -11.15 -10.53 9.39
C ASP A 22 -11.13 -11.39 8.11
N SER A 23 -10.37 -12.48 8.07
CA SER A 23 -10.07 -13.17 6.78
C SER A 23 -10.56 -14.62 6.69
N GLN A 24 -11.65 -15.01 7.38
CA GLN A 24 -12.04 -16.43 7.39
C GLN A 24 -13.54 -16.77 7.44
N GLU A 25 -14.42 -15.99 6.82
CA GLU A 25 -15.76 -16.49 6.50
C GLU A 25 -16.23 -15.98 5.13
N HIS A 26 -16.50 -16.90 4.20
CA HIS A 26 -17.19 -16.78 2.89
C HIS A 26 -16.31 -17.19 1.71
N GLY A 27 -16.22 -18.50 1.44
CA GLY A 27 -15.60 -18.95 0.18
C GLY A 27 -15.60 -20.44 -0.14
N THR A 28 -16.35 -21.29 0.56
CA THR A 28 -16.27 -22.75 0.31
C THR A 28 -17.63 -23.42 0.37
N ALA A 29 -18.48 -23.17 -0.63
CA ALA A 29 -19.66 -24.03 -0.87
C ALA A 29 -20.21 -24.01 -2.31
N LEU A 30 -19.59 -23.29 -3.26
CA LEU A 30 -20.15 -23.11 -4.62
C LEU A 30 -19.20 -23.52 -5.75
N SER A 31 -18.27 -24.47 -5.51
CA SER A 31 -17.20 -24.78 -6.47
C SER A 31 -17.34 -26.12 -7.21
N HIS A 32 -18.34 -26.95 -6.89
CA HIS A 32 -18.38 -28.33 -7.43
C HIS A 32 -19.55 -28.68 -8.36
N SER A 33 -20.53 -27.79 -8.54
CA SER A 33 -21.64 -28.02 -9.50
C SER A 33 -21.57 -27.18 -10.77
N VAL A 34 -20.61 -26.24 -10.86
CA VAL A 34 -20.52 -25.23 -11.94
C VAL A 34 -19.39 -25.53 -12.92
N SER A 35 -18.58 -26.57 -12.69
CA SER A 35 -17.45 -26.88 -13.60
C SER A 35 -17.85 -27.64 -14.87
N HIS A 36 -19.03 -28.27 -14.91
CA HIS A 36 -19.42 -29.10 -16.06
C HIS A 36 -20.39 -28.43 -17.04
N GLU A 37 -21.02 -27.30 -16.67
CA GLU A 37 -21.84 -26.47 -17.58
C GLU A 37 -21.03 -25.33 -18.25
N ILE A 38 -19.84 -25.00 -17.75
CA ILE A 38 -19.01 -23.91 -18.32
C ILE A 38 -18.23 -24.37 -19.57
N GLU A 39 -17.93 -25.66 -19.71
CA GLU A 39 -17.12 -26.14 -20.85
C GLU A 39 -17.85 -26.14 -22.20
N THR A 40 -19.19 -26.12 -22.22
CA THR A 40 -19.96 -26.13 -23.47
C THR A 40 -20.40 -24.75 -23.96
N ILE A 41 -20.27 -23.70 -23.13
CA ILE A 41 -20.52 -22.29 -23.54
C ILE A 41 -19.21 -21.59 -23.97
N ALA A 42 -18.07 -22.04 -23.46
CA ALA A 42 -16.76 -21.40 -23.68
C ALA A 42 -16.23 -21.46 -25.13
N ALA A 43 -16.80 -22.27 -26.02
CA ALA A 43 -16.31 -22.37 -27.40
C ALA A 43 -16.98 -21.38 -28.38
N ASN A 44 -18.10 -20.75 -28.03
CA ASN A 44 -18.85 -19.86 -28.94
C ASN A 44 -18.84 -18.37 -28.53
N GLU A 45 -18.37 -18.04 -27.31
CA GLU A 45 -18.35 -16.66 -26.78
C GLU A 45 -16.94 -16.09 -26.53
N THR A 46 -15.87 -16.84 -26.83
CA THR A 46 -14.48 -16.36 -26.63
C THR A 46 -14.15 -15.11 -27.43
N GLY A 47 -14.73 -14.95 -28.63
CA GLY A 47 -14.57 -13.75 -29.45
C GLY A 47 -15.14 -12.47 -28.83
N ASP A 48 -16.13 -12.58 -27.94
CA ASP A 48 -16.77 -11.41 -27.31
C ASP A 48 -16.10 -11.03 -25.97
N ILE A 49 -15.60 -12.02 -25.22
CA ILE A 49 -14.84 -11.80 -23.98
C ILE A 49 -13.52 -11.07 -24.27
N ASP A 50 -12.77 -11.49 -25.29
CA ASP A 50 -11.51 -10.83 -25.67
C ASP A 50 -11.74 -9.38 -26.10
N LYS A 51 -12.85 -9.13 -26.80
CA LYS A 51 -13.28 -7.78 -27.21
C LYS A 51 -13.66 -6.93 -25.99
N ALA A 52 -14.38 -7.49 -25.03
CA ALA A 52 -14.73 -6.82 -23.77
C ALA A 52 -13.48 -6.47 -22.95
N ILE A 53 -12.52 -7.40 -22.82
CA ILE A 53 -11.23 -7.17 -22.14
C ILE A 53 -10.44 -6.06 -22.85
N LYS A 54 -10.36 -6.09 -24.18
CA LYS A 54 -9.66 -5.07 -24.96
C LYS A 54 -10.29 -3.69 -24.75
N ASN A 55 -11.62 -3.59 -24.77
CA ASN A 55 -12.34 -2.35 -24.53
C ASN A 55 -12.13 -1.82 -23.10
N ALA A 56 -12.18 -2.71 -22.10
CA ALA A 56 -11.92 -2.35 -20.70
C ALA A 56 -10.49 -1.82 -20.51
N ASN A 57 -9.49 -2.43 -21.15
CA ASN A 57 -8.11 -1.96 -21.12
C ASN A 57 -7.93 -0.58 -21.76
N VAL A 58 -8.64 -0.29 -22.85
CA VAL A 58 -8.62 1.04 -23.48
C VAL A 58 -9.23 2.08 -22.56
N ALA A 59 -10.39 1.80 -21.95
CA ALA A 59 -11.04 2.69 -21.00
C ALA A 59 -10.14 2.94 -19.77
N TYR A 60 -9.50 1.89 -19.24
CA TYR A 60 -8.57 2.00 -18.12
C TYR A 60 -7.38 2.91 -18.45
N ARG A 61 -6.78 2.76 -19.63
CA ARG A 61 -5.69 3.65 -20.09
C ARG A 61 -6.12 5.11 -20.17
N GLN A 62 -7.33 5.39 -20.62
CA GLN A 62 -7.84 6.77 -20.66
C GLN A 62 -8.00 7.37 -19.27
N ILE A 63 -8.55 6.59 -18.32
CA ILE A 63 -8.65 7.01 -16.91
C ILE A 63 -7.25 7.29 -16.35
N LEU A 64 -6.28 6.44 -16.69
CA LEU A 64 -4.90 6.57 -16.24
C LEU A 64 -4.24 7.87 -16.72
N LEU A 65 -4.44 8.22 -17.99
CA LEU A 65 -3.93 9.45 -18.57
C LEU A 65 -4.55 10.70 -17.92
N ARG A 66 -5.87 10.67 -17.66
CA ARG A 66 -6.55 11.77 -16.96
C ARG A 66 -6.05 11.92 -15.52
N ALA A 67 -5.90 10.82 -14.80
CA ALA A 67 -5.34 10.85 -13.46
C ALA A 67 -3.91 11.42 -13.45
N LYS A 68 -3.06 11.04 -14.42
CA LYS A 68 -1.72 11.64 -14.57
C LYS A 68 -1.78 13.15 -14.77
N GLN A 69 -2.68 13.64 -15.62
CA GLN A 69 -2.87 15.08 -15.84
C GLN A 69 -3.29 15.80 -14.55
N ILE A 70 -4.24 15.22 -13.79
CA ILE A 70 -4.71 15.79 -12.53
C ILE A 70 -3.58 15.85 -11.50
N ILE A 71 -2.81 14.76 -11.35
CA ILE A 71 -1.67 14.70 -10.42
C ILE A 71 -0.62 15.74 -10.81
N THR A 72 -0.32 15.86 -12.10
CA THR A 72 0.67 16.82 -12.60
C THR A 72 0.20 18.26 -12.35
N LEU A 73 -1.07 18.56 -12.62
CA LEU A 73 -1.66 19.88 -12.36
C LEU A 73 -1.66 20.22 -10.85
N TYR A 74 -1.95 19.23 -10.01
CA TYR A 74 -1.86 19.39 -8.56
C TYR A 74 -0.42 19.67 -8.12
N ALA A 75 0.55 18.92 -8.63
CA ALA A 75 1.95 19.12 -8.31
C ALA A 75 2.45 20.50 -8.76
N MET A 76 2.07 20.97 -9.95
CA MET A 76 2.40 22.32 -10.42
C MET A 76 1.88 23.41 -9.47
N THR A 77 0.72 23.20 -8.83
CA THR A 77 0.14 24.16 -7.88
C THR A 77 0.65 23.98 -6.45
N ASN A 78 1.27 22.85 -6.13
CA ASN A 78 1.77 22.50 -4.79
C ASN A 78 3.29 22.26 -4.77
N ASN A 79 4.08 23.13 -5.42
CA ASN A 79 5.56 23.08 -5.39
C ASN A 79 6.17 21.72 -5.80
N GLY A 80 5.50 20.98 -6.68
CA GLY A 80 5.92 19.66 -7.13
C GLY A 80 5.57 18.52 -6.17
N GLU A 81 4.77 18.74 -5.14
CA GLU A 81 4.35 17.70 -4.20
C GLU A 81 3.20 16.84 -4.74
N CYS A 82 3.29 15.53 -4.52
CA CYS A 82 2.20 14.60 -4.81
C CYS A 82 1.02 14.83 -3.84
N PRO A 83 -0.22 14.60 -4.28
CA PRO A 83 -1.40 14.80 -3.44
C PRO A 83 -1.39 13.91 -2.20
N SER A 84 -1.73 14.50 -1.05
CA SER A 84 -1.80 13.81 0.24
C SER A 84 -2.89 12.74 0.31
N SER A 85 -3.93 12.87 -0.51
CA SER A 85 -4.97 11.87 -0.68
C SER A 85 -5.62 12.05 -2.05
N VAL A 86 -5.98 10.94 -2.69
CA VAL A 86 -6.77 10.96 -3.93
C VAL A 86 -8.04 10.14 -3.69
N PRO A 87 -9.24 10.72 -3.88
CA PRO A 87 -10.51 10.04 -3.63
C PRO A 87 -10.85 9.08 -4.79
N LEU A 88 -10.03 8.05 -4.99
CA LEU A 88 -10.22 7.01 -6.02
C LEU A 88 -10.94 5.77 -5.48
N GLY A 89 -11.54 5.84 -4.29
CA GLY A 89 -12.07 4.67 -3.59
C GLY A 89 -10.99 3.67 -3.18
N LEU A 90 -9.72 4.09 -3.17
CA LEU A 90 -8.61 3.29 -2.67
C LEU A 90 -8.67 3.20 -1.15
N GLU A 91 -8.20 2.07 -0.63
CA GLU A 91 -7.90 1.92 0.80
C GLU A 91 -7.02 3.09 1.28
N THR A 92 -7.39 3.68 2.41
CA THR A 92 -6.82 4.94 2.92
C THR A 92 -5.29 4.89 3.04
N GLY A 93 -4.72 3.73 3.37
CA GLY A 93 -3.28 3.52 3.51
C GLY A 93 -2.46 3.61 2.22
N TYR A 94 -3.11 3.56 1.04
CA TYR A 94 -2.44 3.61 -0.27
C TYR A 94 -2.76 4.88 -1.07
N SER A 95 -3.57 5.77 -0.50
CA SER A 95 -3.97 7.02 -1.16
C SER A 95 -2.95 8.15 -1.03
N TYR A 96 -1.98 8.02 -0.10
CA TYR A 96 -1.01 9.06 0.22
C TYR A 96 0.10 9.17 -0.83
N GLY A 97 0.27 10.36 -1.40
CA GLY A 97 1.32 10.67 -2.38
C GLY A 97 1.24 9.83 -3.64
N LEU A 98 0.01 9.56 -4.10
CA LEU A 98 -0.24 8.78 -5.30
C LEU A 98 0.34 9.49 -6.53
N GLY A 99 1.08 8.77 -7.37
CA GLY A 99 1.72 9.31 -8.57
C GLY A 99 3.24 9.47 -8.49
N CYS A 100 3.85 9.13 -7.35
CA CYS A 100 5.29 9.27 -7.13
C CYS A 100 6.18 8.44 -8.09
N LYS A 101 5.62 7.45 -8.80
CA LYS A 101 6.35 6.67 -9.81
C LYS A 101 6.72 7.51 -11.04
N PHE A 102 6.06 8.66 -11.21
CA PHE A 102 6.35 9.63 -12.25
C PHE A 102 7.15 10.80 -11.63
N PRO A 103 8.49 10.69 -11.54
CA PRO A 103 9.32 11.72 -10.88
C PRO A 103 9.20 13.09 -11.55
N ASP A 104 8.94 13.12 -12.87
CA ASP A 104 8.70 14.35 -13.63
C ASP A 104 7.35 15.00 -13.30
N ALA A 105 6.42 14.26 -12.70
CA ALA A 105 5.09 14.73 -12.37
C ALA A 105 5.01 15.26 -10.93
N CYS A 106 5.53 14.53 -9.94
CA CYS A 106 5.48 14.93 -8.54
C CYS A 106 6.48 14.17 -7.65
N HIS A 107 6.79 14.75 -6.48
CA HIS A 107 7.66 14.19 -5.45
C HIS A 107 6.87 13.90 -4.17
N CYS A 108 7.35 12.95 -3.37
CA CYS A 108 6.65 12.57 -2.16
C CYS A 108 6.60 13.70 -1.13
N PRO A 109 5.42 13.99 -0.55
CA PRO A 109 5.30 14.97 0.52
C PRO A 109 6.10 14.48 1.73
N LYS A 110 7.00 15.34 2.24
CA LYS A 110 7.98 15.05 3.32
C LYS A 110 9.19 14.19 2.91
N SER A 111 9.66 14.30 1.67
CA SER A 111 11.00 13.83 1.31
C SER A 111 12.06 14.49 2.21
N PRO A 112 13.07 13.76 2.73
CA PRO A 112 13.46 12.39 2.41
C PRO A 112 12.81 11.30 3.30
N PHE A 113 11.95 11.66 4.25
CA PHE A 113 11.35 10.71 5.19
C PHE A 113 10.33 9.80 4.50
N SER A 114 9.60 10.33 3.51
CA SER A 114 8.71 9.58 2.64
C SER A 114 9.41 9.19 1.35
N VAL A 115 9.23 7.93 0.96
CA VAL A 115 9.83 7.32 -0.22
C VAL A 115 8.70 6.74 -1.08
N CYS A 116 8.91 6.72 -2.40
CA CYS A 116 7.97 6.12 -3.32
C CYS A 116 8.03 4.58 -3.28
N TYR A 117 6.87 3.94 -3.22
CA TYR A 117 6.71 2.49 -3.28
C TYR A 117 5.69 2.11 -4.35
N THR A 118 5.90 0.96 -4.99
CA THR A 118 5.01 0.41 -6.03
C THR A 118 4.41 -0.94 -5.63
N ARG A 119 4.63 -1.37 -4.39
CA ARG A 119 4.14 -2.64 -3.84
C ARG A 119 3.70 -2.46 -2.40
N GLY A 120 2.67 -3.21 -2.00
CA GLY A 120 2.27 -3.33 -0.59
C GLY A 120 3.33 -4.10 0.20
N LEU A 121 3.57 -3.71 1.46
CA LEU A 121 4.58 -4.34 2.31
C LEU A 121 4.02 -5.42 3.25
N PHE A 122 2.80 -5.23 3.77
CA PHE A 122 2.24 -6.07 4.83
C PHE A 122 0.88 -6.69 4.50
N SER A 123 0.15 -6.15 3.53
CA SER A 123 -1.11 -6.72 3.05
C SER A 123 -1.12 -6.67 1.53
N GLN A 124 -1.69 -7.69 0.89
CA GLN A 124 -1.98 -7.63 -0.54
C GLN A 124 -3.18 -6.69 -0.72
N PRO A 125 -2.98 -5.53 -1.37
CA PRO A 125 -4.10 -4.67 -1.68
C PRO A 125 -5.07 -5.40 -2.60
N ASN A 126 -6.36 -5.03 -2.54
CA ASN A 126 -7.35 -5.46 -3.52
C ASN A 126 -6.84 -5.29 -4.96
N ILE A 127 -7.26 -6.14 -5.90
CA ILE A 127 -6.76 -6.18 -7.30
C ILE A 127 -6.73 -4.78 -7.93
N LEU A 128 -7.80 -3.99 -7.71
CA LEU A 128 -7.90 -2.62 -8.20
C LEU A 128 -6.81 -1.72 -7.60
N THR A 129 -6.67 -1.74 -6.27
CA THR A 129 -5.67 -0.96 -5.53
C THR A 129 -4.26 -1.40 -5.90
N SER A 130 -4.00 -2.70 -6.08
CA SER A 130 -2.72 -3.23 -6.55
C SER A 130 -2.32 -2.67 -7.91
N ASN A 131 -3.23 -2.73 -8.88
CA ASN A 131 -2.98 -2.20 -10.23
C ASN A 131 -2.73 -0.68 -10.20
N VAL A 132 -3.45 0.06 -9.38
CA VAL A 132 -3.26 1.50 -9.23
C VAL A 132 -1.92 1.81 -8.58
N ILE A 133 -1.55 1.15 -7.48
CA ILE A 133 -0.27 1.32 -6.80
C ILE A 133 0.90 0.93 -7.72
N GLU A 134 0.77 -0.17 -8.45
CA GLU A 134 1.80 -0.61 -9.39
C GLU A 134 1.99 0.40 -10.52
N THR A 135 0.91 1.05 -10.96
CA THR A 135 0.98 1.99 -12.07
C THR A 135 1.41 3.40 -11.65
N PHE A 136 0.88 3.92 -10.55
CA PHE A 136 1.12 5.30 -10.09
C PHE A 136 2.20 5.41 -9.03
N GLY A 137 2.45 4.35 -8.26
CA GLY A 137 3.18 4.42 -7.01
C GLY A 137 2.42 5.21 -5.95
N TYR A 138 2.81 5.01 -4.69
CA TYR A 138 2.33 5.77 -3.55
C TYR A 138 3.49 6.10 -2.62
N CYS A 139 3.35 7.15 -1.84
CA CYS A 139 4.37 7.55 -0.88
C CYS A 139 4.16 6.87 0.46
N ARG A 140 5.26 6.58 1.13
CA ARG A 140 5.24 5.97 2.46
C ARG A 140 6.48 6.36 3.25
N THR A 141 6.38 6.41 4.57
CA THR A 141 7.55 6.49 5.45
C THR A 141 8.53 5.35 5.19
N GLY A 142 9.74 5.69 4.78
CA GLY A 142 10.79 4.72 4.47
C GLY A 142 11.17 3.90 5.71
N LEU A 143 11.51 2.63 5.50
CA LEU A 143 11.90 1.71 6.58
C LEU A 143 13.11 2.21 7.38
N TRP A 144 14.03 2.92 6.73
CA TRP A 144 15.20 3.53 7.36
C TRP A 144 14.85 4.48 8.51
N VAL A 145 13.71 5.16 8.47
CA VAL A 145 13.27 6.06 9.56
C VAL A 145 13.06 5.26 10.85
N PHE A 146 12.48 4.05 10.75
CA PHE A 146 12.29 3.17 11.89
C PHE A 146 13.61 2.57 12.39
N ILE A 147 14.53 2.23 11.48
CA ILE A 147 15.85 1.69 11.82
C ILE A 147 16.69 2.75 12.56
N CYS A 148 16.80 3.96 12.00
CA CYS A 148 17.52 5.07 12.62
C CYS A 148 16.88 5.47 13.95
N GLY A 149 15.55 5.54 14.03
CA GLY A 149 14.84 5.80 15.27
C GLY A 149 15.16 4.77 16.35
N GLY A 150 15.17 3.47 15.99
CA GLY A 150 15.54 2.39 16.91
C GLY A 150 16.97 2.50 17.42
N LEU A 151 17.93 2.80 16.54
CA LEU A 151 19.35 2.97 16.92
C LEU A 151 19.55 4.15 17.88
N VAL A 152 18.87 5.27 17.65
CA VAL A 152 18.92 6.43 18.55
C VAL A 152 18.38 6.07 19.93
N VAL A 153 17.25 5.36 20.00
CA VAL A 153 16.68 4.91 21.29
C VAL A 153 17.65 4.01 22.04
N VAL A 154 18.28 3.04 21.35
CA VAL A 154 19.29 2.16 21.97
C VAL A 154 20.51 2.94 22.45
N ALA A 155 20.99 3.91 21.67
CA ALA A 155 22.11 4.76 22.05
C ALA A 155 21.79 5.59 23.30
N VAL A 156 20.59 6.17 23.39
CA VAL A 156 20.13 6.93 24.55
C VAL A 156 20.03 6.04 25.79
N ILE A 157 19.45 4.84 25.66
CA ILE A 157 19.36 3.88 26.77
C ILE A 157 20.76 3.47 27.25
N GLY A 158 21.67 3.16 26.32
CA GLY A 158 23.06 2.80 26.64
C GLY A 158 23.79 3.93 27.37
N LEU A 159 23.60 5.17 26.93
CA LEU A 159 24.17 6.36 27.55
C LEU A 159 23.61 6.57 28.97
N VAL A 160 22.30 6.41 29.17
CA VAL A 160 21.67 6.47 30.51
C VAL A 160 22.24 5.39 31.44
N ILE A 161 22.33 4.14 31.00
CA ILE A 161 22.91 3.04 31.79
C ILE A 161 24.37 3.33 32.15
N TYR A 162 25.14 3.85 31.19
CA TYR A 162 26.54 4.25 31.42
C TYR A 162 26.66 5.32 32.52
N PHE A 163 25.84 6.37 32.48
CA PHE A 163 25.83 7.42 33.51
C PHE A 163 25.39 6.91 34.88
N VAL A 164 24.41 6.00 34.94
CA VAL A 164 23.97 5.39 36.20
C VAL A 164 25.06 4.51 36.80
N LYS A 165 25.80 3.75 35.98
CA LYS A 165 26.88 2.87 36.47
C LYS A 165 28.12 3.64 36.93
N LYS A 166 28.38 4.82 36.38
CA LYS A 166 29.53 5.66 36.71
C LYS A 166 29.35 6.44 38.02
N ARG A 167 28.11 6.60 38.49
CA ARG A 167 27.77 7.24 39.75
C ARG A 167 27.91 6.25 40.92
#